data_AF-A0A7G5GTE8-F1
#
_entry.id   AF-A0A7G5GTE8-F1
#
_cell.length_a   1.000
_cell.length_b   1.000
_cell.length_c   1.000
_cell.angle_alpha   90.00
_cell.angle_beta   90.00
_cell.angle_gamma   90.00
#
_symmetry.space_group_name_H-M   'P 1'
#
loop_
_entity.id
_entity.type
_entity.pdbx_description
1 polymer ?
#
loop_
_entity_poly.entity_id
_entity_poly.type
_entity_poly.pdbx_seq_one_letter_code
_entity_poly.pdbx_strand_id
1 'polypeptide(L)'
;MIISRISSGLGNQLFQYAVGRNLALTKKTALYIDLSYYRCEYSDDTPRKFKLDFFSVSYNNLQKSPLEYLSKATRLLPNRSWRPFVAYLKEKYFHFDPQVLTEDVGCLILQGFWQSEAYFRQHADTIRRELQLSRIPSIEFEAYHQQIQDSPLPVSIHVRRGDYVSHPDFSKRFGFVGLDYYQRAVDILTKQHKNPQFFVFSDELAWAKQNLTLPEHTVFVQNTGPTADVADLVLMSRCHHHIIANSSFSWWSAWLNHNPDKLIIYPKNWFRNQPDWNTKDLHPSGWLPC
;
A
#
# COMPACT_ATOMS: atom_id res chain seq x y z
N MET A 1 -10.20 22.25 1.52
CA MET A 1 -10.24 21.05 2.40
C MET A 1 -10.21 19.80 1.55
N ILE A 2 -9.42 18.79 1.95
CA ILE A 2 -9.38 17.47 1.29
C ILE A 2 -9.93 16.43 2.25
N ILE A 3 -10.79 15.53 1.77
CA ILE A 3 -11.33 14.39 2.51
C ILE A 3 -10.96 13.11 1.76
N SER A 4 -10.16 12.24 2.37
CA SER A 4 -9.85 10.93 1.81
C SER A 4 -10.65 9.84 2.53
N ARG A 5 -11.43 9.05 1.77
CA ARG A 5 -12.11 7.88 2.34
C ARG A 5 -11.10 6.74 2.47
N ILE A 6 -10.91 6.27 3.70
CA ILE A 6 -9.95 5.21 4.00
C ILE A 6 -10.69 3.88 4.13
N SER A 7 -10.20 2.85 3.46
CA SER A 7 -10.82 1.52 3.43
C SER A 7 -9.80 0.40 3.22
N SER A 8 -10.23 -0.84 3.44
CA SER A 8 -9.44 -2.05 3.22
C SER A 8 -8.17 -2.12 4.10
N GLY A 9 -7.20 -2.95 3.71
CA GLY A 9 -5.98 -3.25 4.45
C GLY A 9 -4.92 -2.15 4.37
N LEU A 10 -3.87 -2.27 5.19
CA LEU A 10 -2.85 -1.23 5.40
C LEU A 10 -2.25 -0.67 4.09
N GLY A 11 -1.90 -1.51 3.12
CA GLY A 11 -1.36 -1.04 1.83
C GLY A 11 -2.30 -0.10 1.08
N ASN A 12 -3.61 -0.33 1.13
CA ASN A 12 -4.60 0.56 0.52
C ASN A 12 -4.78 1.85 1.32
N GLN A 13 -4.76 1.76 2.66
CA GLN A 13 -4.83 2.93 3.55
C GLN A 13 -3.70 3.92 3.25
N LEU A 14 -2.49 3.41 3.01
CA LEU A 14 -1.31 4.21 2.68
C LEU A 14 -1.45 4.95 1.35
N PHE A 15 -1.97 4.31 0.29
CA PHE A 15 -2.26 5.00 -0.98
C PHE A 15 -3.32 6.09 -0.83
N GLN A 16 -4.42 5.78 -0.14
CA GLN A 16 -5.51 6.71 0.10
C GLN A 16 -5.06 7.91 0.94
N TYR A 17 -4.16 7.69 1.91
CA TYR A 17 -3.50 8.76 2.64
C TYR A 17 -2.60 9.58 1.71
N ALA A 18 -1.72 8.94 0.95
CA ALA A 18 -0.69 9.59 0.15
C ALA A 18 -1.28 10.57 -0.89
N VAL A 19 -2.32 10.16 -1.63
CA VAL A 19 -3.00 11.07 -2.59
C VAL A 19 -3.67 12.25 -1.88
N GLY A 20 -4.37 12.00 -0.77
CA GLY A 20 -5.04 13.04 0.00
C GLY A 20 -4.04 14.02 0.60
N ARG A 21 -2.92 13.51 1.12
CA ARG A 21 -1.85 14.30 1.72
C ARG A 21 -1.14 15.15 0.67
N ASN A 22 -0.84 14.58 -0.49
CA ASN A 22 -0.28 15.33 -1.62
C ASN A 22 -1.17 16.51 -2.00
N LEU A 23 -2.48 16.27 -2.20
CA LEU A 23 -3.44 17.33 -2.54
C LEU A 23 -3.57 18.39 -1.45
N ALA A 24 -3.57 17.97 -0.17
CA ALA A 24 -3.65 18.88 0.97
C ALA A 24 -2.43 19.80 1.04
N LEU A 25 -1.23 19.27 0.80
CA LEU A 25 0.01 20.03 0.72
C LEU A 25 0.02 21.00 -0.46
N THR A 26 -0.31 20.52 -1.66
CA THR A 26 -0.37 21.34 -2.89
C THR A 26 -1.34 22.52 -2.74
N LYS A 27 -2.52 22.28 -2.17
CA LYS A 27 -3.59 23.28 -2.00
C LYS A 27 -3.50 24.05 -0.68
N LYS A 28 -2.45 23.83 0.13
CA LYS A 28 -2.24 24.46 1.44
C LYS A 28 -3.50 24.42 2.32
N THR A 29 -4.12 23.24 2.42
CA THR A 29 -5.37 23.03 3.16
C THR A 29 -5.24 21.82 4.09
N ALA A 30 -6.14 21.72 5.07
CA ALA A 30 -6.24 20.53 5.92
C ALA A 30 -6.67 19.26 5.14
N LEU A 31 -6.07 18.12 5.53
CA LEU A 31 -6.50 16.77 5.20
C LEU A 31 -7.43 16.24 6.30
N TYR A 32 -8.54 15.67 5.90
CA TYR A 32 -9.45 14.89 6.73
C TYR A 32 -9.51 13.46 6.20
N ILE A 33 -9.68 12.50 7.09
CA ILE A 33 -9.95 11.12 6.72
C ILE A 33 -11.35 10.71 7.14
N ASP A 34 -12.06 10.03 6.25
CA ASP A 34 -13.34 9.40 6.51
C ASP A 34 -13.12 7.91 6.80
N LEU A 35 -13.39 7.52 8.05
CA LEU A 35 -13.25 6.16 8.57
C LEU A 35 -14.57 5.37 8.61
N SER A 36 -15.61 5.84 7.92
CA SER A 36 -16.94 5.20 7.92
C SER A 36 -16.91 3.73 7.49
N TYR A 37 -15.99 3.34 6.61
CA TYR A 37 -15.81 1.95 6.18
C TYR A 37 -15.55 1.00 7.37
N TYR A 38 -14.75 1.41 8.35
CA TYR A 38 -14.40 0.55 9.50
C TYR A 38 -15.50 0.47 10.58
N ARG A 39 -16.65 1.11 10.37
CA ARG A 39 -17.82 1.04 11.25
C ARG A 39 -18.83 -0.01 10.79
N CYS A 40 -18.61 -0.60 9.63
CA CYS A 40 -19.49 -1.58 9.01
C CYS A 40 -18.74 -2.90 8.82
N GLU A 41 -19.48 -4.00 8.88
CA GLU A 41 -19.00 -5.30 8.44
C GLU A 41 -19.51 -5.53 7.00
N TYR A 42 -18.63 -6.05 6.15
CA TYR A 42 -18.94 -6.36 4.76
C TYR A 42 -18.74 -7.86 4.56
N SER A 43 -19.78 -8.55 4.11
CA SER A 43 -19.76 -10.02 3.92
C SER A 43 -18.72 -10.48 2.90
N ASP A 44 -18.42 -9.62 1.94
CA ASP A 44 -17.61 -9.95 0.76
C ASP A 44 -16.15 -9.45 0.88
N ASP A 45 -15.75 -8.98 2.07
CA ASP A 45 -14.43 -8.43 2.33
C ASP A 45 -13.78 -9.08 3.54
N THR A 46 -12.45 -9.10 3.57
CA THR A 46 -11.72 -9.54 4.76
C THR A 46 -11.79 -8.43 5.81
N PRO A 47 -12.18 -8.71 7.06
CA PRO A 47 -12.22 -7.68 8.10
C PRO A 47 -10.85 -7.02 8.31
N ARG A 48 -10.78 -5.69 8.19
CA ARG A 48 -9.56 -4.90 8.40
C ARG A 48 -9.79 -3.79 9.42
N LYS A 49 -8.72 -3.35 10.07
CA LYS A 49 -8.72 -2.21 11.00
C LYS A 49 -7.93 -1.06 10.40
N PHE A 50 -8.30 0.16 10.77
CA PHE A 50 -7.50 1.35 10.52
C PHE A 50 -6.18 1.27 11.30
N LYS A 51 -5.05 1.59 10.65
CA LYS A 51 -3.70 1.40 11.22
C LYS A 51 -2.74 2.56 10.96
N LEU A 52 -3.20 3.65 10.33
CA LEU A 52 -2.31 4.79 10.07
C LEU A 52 -1.89 5.54 11.35
N ASP A 53 -2.56 5.31 12.48
CA ASP A 53 -2.22 5.87 13.79
C ASP A 53 -0.90 5.32 14.37
N PHE A 54 -0.30 4.31 13.75
CA PHE A 54 1.05 3.82 14.07
C PHE A 54 2.17 4.61 13.39
N PHE A 55 1.82 5.55 12.52
CA PHE A 55 2.77 6.39 11.80
C PHE A 55 2.66 7.85 12.26
N SER A 56 3.69 8.65 12.01
CA SER A 56 3.74 10.10 12.26
C SER A 56 2.93 10.93 11.25
N VAL A 57 1.80 10.40 10.78
CA VAL A 57 0.95 11.01 9.76
C VAL A 57 0.14 12.18 10.30
N SER A 58 -0.18 13.14 9.42
CA SER A 58 -0.95 14.34 9.76
C SER A 58 -2.30 14.33 9.07
N TYR A 59 -3.38 14.14 9.85
CA TYR A 59 -4.76 14.21 9.38
C TYR A 59 -5.71 14.64 10.49
N ASN A 60 -6.90 15.10 10.10
CA ASN A 60 -8.02 15.32 11.00
C ASN A 60 -9.04 14.17 10.86
N ASN A 61 -9.55 13.62 11.96
CA ASN A 61 -10.55 12.57 11.91
C ASN A 61 -11.95 13.16 11.69
N LEU A 62 -12.61 12.75 10.61
CA LEU A 62 -13.97 13.15 10.32
C LEU A 62 -14.95 12.22 11.08
N GLN A 63 -15.36 12.62 12.28
CA GLN A 63 -16.26 11.79 13.08
C GLN A 63 -17.64 11.58 12.42
N LYS A 64 -18.14 12.57 11.68
CA LYS A 64 -19.37 12.50 10.88
C LYS A 64 -19.09 13.05 9.50
N SER A 65 -19.43 12.29 8.47
CA SER A 65 -19.27 12.73 7.09
C SER A 65 -20.24 13.87 6.79
N PRO A 66 -19.80 15.03 6.26
CA PRO A 66 -20.68 16.12 5.84
C PRO A 66 -21.54 15.74 4.61
N LEU A 67 -21.39 14.51 4.11
CA LEU A 67 -22.09 13.96 2.95
C LEU A 67 -23.62 13.86 3.07
N GLU A 68 -24.21 13.96 4.26
CA GLU A 68 -25.68 13.91 4.35
C GLU A 68 -26.38 15.16 3.81
N TYR A 69 -25.73 16.34 3.79
CA TYR A 69 -26.47 17.60 3.56
C TYR A 69 -26.02 18.45 2.36
N LEU A 70 -24.78 18.35 1.86
CA LEU A 70 -24.25 19.39 0.97
C LEU A 70 -24.37 19.13 -0.55
N SER A 71 -24.47 17.87 -1.01
CA SER A 71 -24.49 17.58 -2.46
C SER A 71 -25.88 17.70 -3.11
N LYS A 72 -26.96 17.59 -2.33
CA LYS A 72 -28.33 17.72 -2.84
C LYS A 72 -28.74 19.18 -3.05
N ALA A 73 -28.29 20.09 -2.18
CA ALA A 73 -28.68 21.50 -2.23
C ALA A 73 -28.12 22.25 -3.46
N THR A 74 -26.89 21.93 -3.90
CA THR A 74 -26.27 22.60 -5.05
C THR A 74 -26.81 22.12 -6.40
N ARG A 75 -27.49 20.97 -6.46
CA ARG A 75 -28.14 20.45 -7.68
C ARG A 75 -29.51 21.07 -7.96
N LEU A 76 -30.10 21.81 -7.01
CA LEU A 76 -31.45 22.36 -7.10
C LEU A 76 -31.53 23.75 -7.77
N LEU A 77 -30.41 24.31 -8.23
CA LEU A 77 -30.35 25.63 -8.87
C LEU A 77 -29.78 25.53 -10.29
N PRO A 78 -30.60 25.17 -11.30
CA PRO A 78 -30.14 24.78 -12.64
C PRO A 78 -29.51 25.89 -13.50
N ASN A 79 -29.47 27.15 -13.03
CA ASN A 79 -28.97 28.30 -13.82
C ASN A 79 -27.84 29.10 -13.15
N ARG A 80 -27.07 28.50 -12.23
CA ARG A 80 -25.94 29.21 -11.59
C ARG A 80 -24.62 28.88 -12.28
N SER A 81 -23.91 29.93 -12.72
CA SER A 81 -22.56 29.92 -13.30
C SER A 81 -21.43 29.75 -12.28
N TRP A 82 -21.73 29.28 -11.07
CA TRP A 82 -20.75 29.08 -10.00
C TRP A 82 -20.28 27.63 -9.98
N ARG A 83 -18.96 27.40 -10.09
CA ARG A 83 -18.38 26.06 -9.94
C ARG A 83 -18.79 25.44 -8.59
N PRO A 84 -19.05 24.13 -8.52
CA PRO A 84 -19.46 23.49 -7.28
C PRO A 84 -18.35 23.65 -6.22
N PHE A 85 -18.72 24.10 -5.02
CA PHE A 85 -17.75 24.24 -3.91
C PHE A 85 -17.25 22.87 -3.43
N VAL A 86 -18.04 21.81 -3.64
CA VAL A 86 -17.73 20.44 -3.25
C VAL A 86 -17.66 19.56 -4.50
N ALA A 87 -16.57 18.83 -4.68
CA ALA A 87 -16.47 17.75 -5.66
C ALA A 87 -16.26 16.41 -4.95
N TYR A 88 -16.83 15.36 -5.55
CA TYR A 88 -16.65 13.99 -5.13
C TYR A 88 -16.03 13.21 -6.30
N LEU A 89 -14.77 12.80 -6.14
CA LEU A 89 -14.03 12.03 -7.11
C LEU A 89 -14.00 10.58 -6.69
N LYS A 90 -14.66 9.75 -7.50
CA LYS A 90 -14.53 8.29 -7.44
C LYS A 90 -13.49 7.87 -8.47
N GLU A 91 -12.55 7.02 -8.08
CA GLU A 91 -11.55 6.45 -8.99
C GLU A 91 -12.24 5.75 -10.16
N LYS A 92 -11.92 6.22 -11.38
CA LYS A 92 -12.51 5.73 -12.64
C LYS A 92 -11.67 4.64 -13.29
N TYR A 93 -10.35 4.72 -13.13
CA TYR A 93 -9.38 3.87 -13.78
C TYR A 93 -8.35 3.38 -12.76
N PHE A 94 -7.79 2.20 -13.00
CA PHE A 94 -6.68 1.69 -12.17
C PHE A 94 -5.36 2.43 -12.43
N HIS A 95 -5.16 2.92 -13.67
CA HIS A 95 -4.01 3.72 -14.03
C HIS A 95 -4.16 5.17 -13.56
N PHE A 96 -3.08 5.96 -13.69
CA PHE A 96 -3.07 7.34 -13.23
C PHE A 96 -4.01 8.23 -14.04
N ASP A 97 -4.92 8.93 -13.35
CA ASP A 97 -5.79 9.97 -13.91
C ASP A 97 -5.29 11.35 -13.45
N PRO A 98 -4.66 12.15 -14.35
CA PRO A 98 -4.15 13.47 -13.99
C PRO A 98 -5.25 14.44 -13.54
N GLN A 99 -6.52 14.21 -13.91
CA GLN A 99 -7.63 15.10 -13.50
C GLN A 99 -7.78 15.18 -11.99
N VAL A 100 -7.44 14.10 -11.28
CA VAL A 100 -7.49 14.02 -9.80
C VAL A 100 -6.59 15.07 -9.16
N LEU A 101 -5.44 15.38 -9.76
CA LEU A 101 -4.49 16.35 -9.24
C LEU A 101 -4.84 17.80 -9.61
N THR A 102 -5.62 18.00 -10.68
CA THR A 102 -5.99 19.33 -11.18
C THR A 102 -7.34 19.83 -10.66
N GLU A 103 -8.13 18.97 -10.01
CA GLU A 103 -9.47 19.34 -9.52
C GLU A 103 -9.40 20.52 -8.54
N ASP A 104 -10.10 21.61 -8.86
CA ASP A 104 -10.01 22.87 -8.12
C ASP A 104 -11.34 23.31 -7.54
N VAL A 105 -11.63 22.77 -6.35
CA VAL A 105 -12.82 23.04 -5.55
C VAL A 105 -12.45 23.29 -4.09
N GLY A 106 -13.34 23.96 -3.35
CA GLY A 106 -13.13 24.28 -1.93
C GLY A 106 -13.11 23.04 -1.01
N CYS A 107 -13.88 21.99 -1.35
CA CYS A 107 -13.91 20.72 -0.65
C CYS A 107 -13.85 19.56 -1.65
N LEU A 108 -12.79 18.75 -1.57
CA LEU A 108 -12.59 17.60 -2.45
C LEU A 108 -12.69 16.30 -1.66
N ILE A 109 -13.60 15.41 -2.06
CA ILE A 109 -13.77 14.08 -1.47
C ILE A 109 -13.23 13.02 -2.42
N LEU A 110 -12.32 12.17 -1.94
CA LEU A 110 -11.68 11.12 -2.71
C LEU A 110 -12.20 9.75 -2.28
N GLN A 111 -12.67 8.95 -3.23
CA GLN A 111 -13.00 7.54 -3.03
C GLN A 111 -12.35 6.66 -4.10
N GLY A 112 -11.41 5.81 -3.68
CA GLY A 112 -10.65 4.95 -4.59
C GLY A 112 -9.50 4.28 -3.85
N PHE A 113 -8.73 3.46 -4.56
CA PHE A 113 -7.49 2.89 -4.06
C PHE A 113 -6.26 3.73 -4.45
N TRP A 114 -6.29 4.42 -5.59
CA TRP A 114 -5.27 5.38 -6.02
C TRP A 114 -3.86 4.78 -6.09
N GLN A 115 -3.75 3.54 -6.60
CA GLN A 115 -2.52 2.75 -6.58
C GLN A 115 -1.50 3.18 -7.65
N SER A 116 -0.99 4.39 -7.51
CA SER A 116 0.10 4.91 -8.34
C SER A 116 0.90 5.98 -7.59
N GLU A 117 2.23 5.90 -7.66
CA GLU A 117 3.11 6.96 -7.16
C GLU A 117 2.83 8.31 -7.83
N ALA A 118 2.35 8.31 -9.07
CA ALA A 118 2.08 9.54 -9.81
C ALA A 118 1.09 10.47 -9.08
N TYR A 119 0.18 9.94 -8.27
CA TYR A 119 -0.75 10.72 -7.47
C TYR A 119 -0.11 11.51 -6.32
N PHE A 120 1.10 11.17 -5.89
CA PHE A 120 1.72 11.76 -4.70
C PHE A 120 3.22 12.04 -4.79
N ARG A 121 3.84 11.73 -5.94
CA ARG A 121 5.26 11.94 -6.23
C ARG A 121 5.77 13.33 -5.89
N GLN A 122 4.96 14.38 -6.12
CA GLN A 122 5.34 15.77 -5.84
C GLN A 122 5.77 15.99 -4.37
N HIS A 123 5.14 15.28 -3.43
CA HIS A 123 5.43 15.39 -1.99
C HIS A 123 5.95 14.07 -1.40
N ALA A 124 6.57 13.22 -2.23
CA ALA A 124 7.05 11.89 -1.83
C ALA A 124 7.93 11.93 -0.57
N ASP A 125 8.89 12.85 -0.47
CA ASP A 125 9.82 12.91 0.67
C ASP A 125 9.14 13.31 1.98
N THR A 126 8.15 14.21 1.92
CA THR A 126 7.32 14.54 3.08
C THR A 126 6.47 13.35 3.49
N ILE A 127 5.86 12.65 2.53
CA ILE A 127 5.05 11.46 2.80
C ILE A 127 5.92 10.35 3.40
N ARG A 128 7.14 10.09 2.90
CA ARG A 128 8.07 9.12 3.49
C ARG A 128 8.41 9.45 4.94
N ARG A 129 8.65 10.72 5.26
CA ARG A 129 8.93 11.16 6.64
C ARG A 129 7.73 10.96 7.57
N GLU A 130 6.53 11.26 7.09
CA GLU A 130 5.30 11.07 7.86
C GLU A 130 4.94 9.59 8.06
N LEU A 131 5.34 8.72 7.12
CA LEU A 131 5.16 7.27 7.20
C LEU A 131 6.29 6.55 7.98
N GLN A 132 6.93 7.25 8.91
CA GLN A 132 7.78 6.64 9.93
C GLN A 132 6.93 6.21 11.13
N LEU A 133 7.35 5.14 11.81
CA LEU A 133 6.67 4.66 13.01
C LEU A 133 6.68 5.71 14.12
N SER A 134 5.53 5.89 14.76
CA SER A 134 5.38 6.71 15.97
C SER A 134 5.50 5.89 17.26
N ARG A 135 5.38 4.56 17.17
CA ARG A 135 5.49 3.60 18.27
C ARG A 135 5.84 2.19 17.78
N ILE A 136 6.37 1.35 18.65
CA ILE A 136 6.72 -0.04 18.37
C ILE A 136 5.44 -0.85 18.06
N PRO A 137 5.34 -1.54 16.92
CA PRO A 137 4.11 -2.20 16.47
C PRO A 137 3.93 -3.63 17.00
N SER A 138 4.99 -4.31 17.44
CA SER A 138 4.95 -5.69 17.98
C SER A 138 6.10 -5.91 18.96
N ILE A 139 5.99 -6.93 19.81
CA ILE A 139 7.06 -7.27 20.77
C ILE A 139 8.31 -7.83 20.08
N GLU A 140 8.14 -8.48 18.92
CA GLU A 140 9.25 -9.09 18.16
C GLU A 140 9.98 -8.08 17.27
N PHE A 141 9.41 -6.88 17.07
CA PHE A 141 9.89 -5.89 16.09
C PHE A 141 11.39 -5.58 16.24
N GLU A 142 11.85 -5.23 17.45
CA GLU A 142 13.24 -4.82 17.67
C GLU A 142 14.23 -5.96 17.43
N ALA A 143 13.85 -7.20 17.76
CA ALA A 143 14.70 -8.36 17.53
C ALA A 143 14.92 -8.63 16.03
N TYR A 144 13.87 -8.52 15.22
CA TYR A 144 13.99 -8.66 13.77
C TYR A 144 14.65 -7.44 13.12
N HIS A 145 14.39 -6.24 13.65
CA HIS A 145 15.03 -5.03 13.16
C HIS A 145 16.55 -5.11 13.35
N GLN A 146 17.02 -5.56 14.52
CA GLN A 146 18.44 -5.77 14.77
C GLN A 146 19.04 -6.81 13.82
N GLN A 147 18.37 -7.95 13.58
CA GLN A 147 18.85 -8.95 12.62
C GLN A 147 18.97 -8.40 11.20
N ILE A 148 18.04 -7.54 10.78
CA ILE A 148 18.10 -6.87 9.47
C ILE A 148 19.29 -5.91 9.42
N GLN A 149 19.55 -5.15 10.49
CA GLN A 149 20.68 -4.21 10.57
C GLN A 149 22.04 -4.92 10.59
N ASP A 150 22.12 -6.08 11.24
CA ASP A 150 23.35 -6.89 11.32
C ASP A 150 23.65 -7.63 10.00
N SER A 151 22.65 -7.75 9.13
CA SER A 151 22.79 -8.36 7.83
C SER A 151 23.56 -7.44 6.86
N PRO A 152 24.63 -7.90 6.20
CA PRO A 152 25.32 -7.09 5.19
C PRO A 152 24.45 -6.80 3.96
N LEU A 153 23.50 -7.69 3.66
CA LEU A 153 22.64 -7.60 2.49
C LEU A 153 21.26 -8.23 2.75
N PRO A 154 20.41 -7.55 3.55
CA PRO A 154 19.07 -8.03 3.86
C PRO A 154 18.16 -7.88 2.65
N VAL A 155 17.42 -8.94 2.32
CA VAL A 155 16.46 -8.97 1.22
C VAL A 155 15.10 -9.42 1.73
N SER A 156 14.07 -8.59 1.57
CA SER A 156 12.72 -9.00 1.93
C SER A 156 12.10 -9.86 0.83
N ILE A 157 11.50 -10.99 1.17
CA ILE A 157 10.59 -11.74 0.30
C ILE A 157 9.19 -11.69 0.91
N HIS A 158 8.21 -11.18 0.17
CA HIS A 158 6.82 -11.23 0.58
C HIS A 158 6.07 -12.31 -0.20
N VAL A 159 5.43 -13.22 0.53
CA VAL A 159 4.53 -14.23 -0.02
C VAL A 159 3.11 -13.89 0.39
N ARG A 160 2.27 -13.57 -0.59
CA ARG A 160 0.84 -13.30 -0.37
C ARG A 160 0.01 -14.50 -0.80
N ARG A 161 -0.65 -15.17 0.15
CA ARG A 161 -1.56 -16.29 -0.13
C ARG A 161 -2.91 -16.05 0.54
N GLY A 162 -3.09 -16.41 1.80
CA GLY A 162 -4.27 -16.19 2.62
C GLY A 162 -5.59 -16.10 1.84
N ASP A 163 -6.16 -14.90 1.80
CA ASP A 163 -7.42 -14.58 1.12
C ASP A 163 -7.34 -14.69 -0.43
N TYR A 164 -6.16 -14.53 -1.04
CA TYR A 164 -5.96 -14.73 -2.48
C TYR A 164 -6.06 -16.19 -2.90
N VAL A 165 -5.95 -17.13 -1.96
CA VAL A 165 -6.16 -18.57 -2.23
C VAL A 165 -7.52 -19.01 -1.71
N SER A 166 -7.90 -18.59 -0.51
CA SER A 166 -9.09 -19.09 0.20
C SER A 166 -10.39 -18.37 -0.18
N HIS A 167 -10.35 -17.10 -0.59
CA HIS A 167 -11.54 -16.34 -0.96
C HIS A 167 -11.87 -16.53 -2.46
N PRO A 168 -13.06 -17.04 -2.83
CA PRO A 168 -13.37 -17.38 -4.22
C PRO A 168 -13.19 -16.23 -5.22
N ASP A 169 -13.65 -15.03 -4.85
CA ASP A 169 -13.53 -13.85 -5.70
C ASP A 169 -12.08 -13.35 -5.83
N PHE A 170 -11.31 -13.36 -4.74
CA PHE A 170 -9.94 -12.88 -4.78
C PHE A 170 -9.03 -13.84 -5.55
N SER A 171 -9.24 -15.15 -5.38
CA SER A 171 -8.56 -16.19 -6.14
C SER A 171 -8.80 -16.08 -7.65
N LYS A 172 -10.03 -15.75 -8.05
CA LYS A 172 -10.35 -15.49 -9.45
C LYS A 172 -9.74 -14.19 -9.96
N ARG A 173 -9.80 -13.09 -9.20
CA ARG A 173 -9.40 -11.75 -9.65
C ARG A 173 -7.90 -11.52 -9.58
N PHE A 174 -7.29 -11.70 -8.41
CA PHE A 174 -5.87 -11.44 -8.15
C PHE A 174 -5.02 -12.67 -8.49
N GLY A 175 -5.51 -13.86 -8.16
CA GLY A 175 -4.72 -15.08 -8.22
C GLY A 175 -3.54 -15.07 -7.24
N PHE A 176 -2.80 -16.18 -7.19
CA PHE A 176 -1.58 -16.27 -6.40
C PHE A 176 -0.35 -16.21 -7.31
N VAL A 177 0.76 -15.73 -6.75
CA VAL A 177 2.06 -15.71 -7.43
C VAL A 177 2.69 -17.10 -7.32
N GLY A 178 3.05 -17.70 -8.46
CA GLY A 178 3.61 -19.04 -8.54
C GLY A 178 5.01 -19.16 -7.94
N LEU A 179 5.42 -20.39 -7.58
CA LEU A 179 6.77 -20.68 -7.07
C LEU A 179 7.87 -20.36 -8.09
N ASP A 180 7.55 -20.49 -9.37
CA ASP A 180 8.44 -20.17 -10.49
C ASP A 180 8.88 -18.70 -10.49
N TYR A 181 7.98 -17.77 -10.09
CA TYR A 181 8.32 -16.37 -9.92
C TYR A 181 9.36 -16.17 -8.83
N TYR A 182 9.15 -16.75 -7.63
CA TYR A 182 10.06 -16.56 -6.51
C TYR A 182 11.44 -17.15 -6.83
N GLN A 183 11.48 -18.32 -7.48
CA GLN A 183 12.75 -18.91 -7.92
C GLN A 183 13.50 -17.99 -8.88
N ARG A 184 12.84 -17.50 -9.94
CA ARG A 184 13.48 -16.57 -10.89
C ARG A 184 13.93 -15.28 -10.23
N ALA A 185 13.14 -14.71 -9.33
CA ALA A 185 13.48 -13.48 -8.62
C ALA A 185 14.72 -13.67 -7.73
N VAL A 186 14.81 -14.80 -7.01
CA VAL A 186 15.99 -15.17 -6.23
C VAL A 186 17.21 -15.37 -7.13
N ASP A 187 17.06 -16.04 -8.27
CA ASP A 187 18.14 -16.24 -9.25
C ASP A 187 18.66 -14.91 -9.82
N ILE A 188 17.78 -13.96 -10.14
CA ILE A 188 18.16 -12.62 -10.61
C ILE A 188 18.99 -11.90 -9.55
N LEU A 189 18.53 -11.92 -8.30
CA LEU A 189 19.16 -11.20 -7.21
C LEU A 189 20.53 -11.81 -6.86
N THR A 190 20.61 -13.13 -6.77
CA THR A 190 21.85 -13.85 -6.43
C THR A 190 22.91 -13.80 -7.54
N LYS A 191 22.51 -13.57 -8.80
CA LYS A 191 23.46 -13.29 -9.89
C LYS A 191 24.12 -11.91 -9.76
N GLN A 192 23.41 -10.93 -9.22
CA GLN A 192 23.89 -9.54 -9.10
C GLN A 192 24.58 -9.27 -7.76
N HIS A 193 24.19 -9.99 -6.72
CA HIS A 193 24.67 -9.78 -5.36
C HIS A 193 25.13 -11.08 -4.70
N LYS A 194 26.29 -11.01 -4.05
CA LYS A 194 26.85 -12.15 -3.32
C LYS A 194 26.26 -12.25 -1.92
N ASN A 195 25.96 -13.47 -1.50
CA ASN A 195 25.53 -13.82 -0.15
C ASN A 195 24.37 -12.98 0.44
N PRO A 196 23.23 -12.81 -0.27
CA PRO A 196 22.06 -12.16 0.32
C PRO A 196 21.53 -12.98 1.50
N GLN A 197 21.02 -12.30 2.53
CA GLN A 197 20.23 -12.91 3.60
C GLN A 197 18.76 -12.58 3.37
N PHE A 198 17.95 -13.62 3.23
CA PHE A 198 16.53 -13.47 2.95
C PHE A 198 15.72 -13.40 4.24
N PHE A 199 14.80 -12.44 4.30
CA PHE A 199 13.80 -12.27 5.35
C PHE A 199 12.42 -12.48 4.71
N VAL A 200 11.75 -13.58 5.07
CA VAL A 200 10.48 -14.00 4.47
C VAL A 200 9.32 -13.54 5.35
N PHE A 201 8.38 -12.83 4.73
CA PHE A 201 7.13 -12.34 5.32
C PHE A 201 5.95 -12.96 4.58
N SER A 202 5.00 -13.55 5.30
CA SER A 202 3.86 -14.25 4.69
C SER A 202 2.67 -14.34 5.62
N ASP A 203 1.47 -14.31 5.06
CA ASP A 203 0.25 -14.69 5.79
C ASP A 203 0.12 -16.21 5.98
N GLU A 204 0.91 -17.00 5.26
CA GLU A 204 1.05 -18.45 5.41
C GLU A 204 2.53 -18.84 5.53
N LEU A 205 3.17 -18.49 6.66
CA LEU A 205 4.61 -18.72 6.88
C LEU A 205 5.03 -20.19 6.75
N ALA A 206 4.21 -21.11 7.29
CA ALA A 206 4.46 -22.55 7.22
C ALA A 206 4.48 -23.06 5.77
N TRP A 207 3.57 -22.55 4.93
CA TRP A 207 3.55 -22.88 3.51
C TRP A 207 4.81 -22.35 2.82
N ALA A 208 5.19 -21.09 3.08
CA ALA A 208 6.39 -20.49 2.49
C ALA A 208 7.65 -21.29 2.83
N LYS A 209 7.80 -21.70 4.09
CA LYS A 209 8.93 -22.51 4.57
C LYS A 209 9.00 -23.90 3.91
N GLN A 210 7.86 -24.50 3.60
CA GLN A 210 7.80 -25.83 2.97
C GLN A 210 8.01 -25.79 1.45
N ASN A 211 7.65 -24.70 0.78
CA ASN A 211 7.55 -24.66 -0.67
C ASN A 211 8.60 -23.78 -1.36
N LEU A 212 9.19 -22.80 -0.66
CA LEU A 212 10.26 -21.97 -1.22
C LEU A 212 11.62 -22.65 -1.04
N THR A 213 12.36 -22.76 -2.13
CA THR A 213 13.77 -23.18 -2.11
C THR A 213 14.66 -21.97 -1.88
N LEU A 214 15.05 -21.73 -0.63
CA LEU A 214 15.88 -20.60 -0.20
C LEU A 214 17.13 -21.08 0.54
N PRO A 215 18.19 -20.26 0.64
CA PRO A 215 19.39 -20.58 1.43
C PRO A 215 19.08 -20.89 2.90
N GLU A 216 19.94 -21.69 3.54
CA GLU A 216 19.76 -22.18 4.92
C GLU A 216 19.64 -21.05 5.96
N HIS A 217 20.38 -19.95 5.77
CA HIS A 217 20.37 -18.77 6.66
C HIS A 217 19.17 -17.83 6.44
N THR A 218 18.11 -18.29 5.80
CA THR A 218 16.86 -17.54 5.60
C THR A 218 16.12 -17.37 6.93
N VAL A 219 15.72 -16.14 7.24
CA VAL A 219 14.91 -15.80 8.40
C VAL A 219 13.44 -15.75 8.02
N PHE A 220 12.60 -16.53 8.67
CA PHE A 220 11.14 -16.45 8.54
C PHE A 220 10.60 -15.55 9.65
N VAL A 221 10.12 -14.37 9.29
CA VAL A 221 9.70 -13.34 10.25
C VAL A 221 8.28 -13.63 10.73
N GLN A 222 8.11 -13.68 12.04
CA GLN A 222 6.83 -13.98 12.69
C GLN A 222 6.53 -12.94 13.77
N ASN A 223 5.91 -11.83 13.35
CA ASN A 223 5.36 -10.86 14.29
C ASN A 223 3.99 -11.34 14.79
N THR A 224 3.68 -11.07 16.06
CA THR A 224 2.40 -11.45 16.65
C THR A 224 1.55 -10.23 17.02
N GLY A 225 0.27 -10.47 17.30
CA GLY A 225 -0.67 -9.43 17.74
C GLY A 225 -1.40 -8.71 16.60
N PRO A 226 -2.30 -7.76 16.94
CA PRO A 226 -3.23 -7.13 16.00
C PRO A 226 -2.55 -6.21 14.96
N THR A 227 -1.28 -5.89 15.18
CA THR A 227 -0.45 -4.91 14.47
C THR A 227 0.81 -5.53 13.87
N ALA A 228 0.86 -6.87 13.83
CA ALA A 228 1.94 -7.63 13.20
C ALA A 228 2.20 -7.21 11.75
N ASP A 229 1.16 -6.88 10.99
CA ASP A 229 1.29 -6.37 9.62
C ASP A 229 1.94 -4.97 9.53
N VAL A 230 1.76 -4.12 10.54
CA VAL A 230 2.51 -2.84 10.61
C VAL A 230 4.00 -3.13 10.84
N ALA A 231 4.30 -4.08 11.74
CA ALA A 231 5.67 -4.53 12.00
C ALA A 231 6.31 -5.10 10.74
N ASP A 232 5.64 -6.02 10.06
CA ASP A 232 6.12 -6.64 8.82
C ASP A 232 6.38 -5.61 7.73
N LEU A 233 5.45 -4.67 7.48
CA LEU A 233 5.59 -3.64 6.45
C LEU A 233 6.84 -2.78 6.68
N VAL A 234 7.09 -2.41 7.94
CA VAL A 234 8.23 -1.54 8.28
C VAL A 234 9.54 -2.34 8.31
N LEU A 235 9.56 -3.56 8.84
CA LEU A 235 10.75 -4.41 8.80
C LEU A 235 11.17 -4.69 7.36
N MET A 236 10.21 -5.02 6.49
CA MET A 236 10.47 -5.17 5.07
C MET A 236 11.12 -3.92 4.48
N SER A 237 10.64 -2.71 4.80
CA SER A 237 11.20 -1.46 4.25
C SER A 237 12.62 -1.13 4.74
N ARG A 238 13.12 -1.83 5.78
CA ARG A 238 14.51 -1.75 6.24
C ARG A 238 15.47 -2.68 5.51
N CYS A 239 14.97 -3.61 4.69
CA CYS A 239 15.81 -4.43 3.83
C CYS A 239 16.42 -3.61 2.67
N HIS A 240 17.52 -4.07 2.09
CA HIS A 240 18.19 -3.40 0.96
C HIS A 240 17.46 -3.65 -0.37
N HIS A 241 17.05 -4.88 -0.62
CA HIS A 241 16.36 -5.30 -1.86
C HIS A 241 15.04 -6.01 -1.52
N HIS A 242 14.14 -6.11 -2.50
CA HIS A 242 12.80 -6.65 -2.29
C HIS A 242 12.36 -7.56 -3.42
N ILE A 243 11.82 -8.72 -3.06
CA ILE A 243 11.01 -9.57 -3.92
C ILE A 243 9.58 -9.45 -3.39
N ILE A 244 8.73 -8.71 -4.11
CA ILE A 244 7.37 -8.39 -3.66
C ILE A 244 6.32 -9.33 -4.26
N ALA A 245 5.15 -9.43 -3.63
CA ALA A 245 3.99 -10.10 -4.21
C ALA A 245 3.12 -9.10 -4.99
N ASN A 246 2.06 -9.58 -5.65
CA ASN A 246 0.99 -8.77 -6.25
C ASN A 246 0.08 -8.12 -5.18
N SER A 247 0.69 -7.38 -4.25
CA SER A 247 0.03 -6.80 -3.08
C SER A 247 0.46 -5.36 -2.86
N SER A 248 -0.50 -4.47 -2.63
CA SER A 248 -0.23 -3.08 -2.23
C SER A 248 0.57 -3.00 -0.92
N PHE A 249 0.48 -4.03 -0.07
CA PHE A 249 1.26 -4.13 1.16
C PHE A 249 2.76 -4.18 0.89
N SER A 250 3.22 -5.13 0.07
CA SER A 250 4.64 -5.25 -0.29
C SER A 250 5.10 -4.17 -1.27
N TRP A 251 4.19 -3.59 -2.03
CA TRP A 251 4.47 -2.39 -2.81
C TRP A 251 4.91 -1.24 -1.89
N TRP A 252 4.18 -0.99 -0.80
CA TRP A 252 4.49 0.09 0.13
C TRP A 252 5.78 -0.13 0.91
N SER A 253 6.05 -1.36 1.36
CA SER A 253 7.32 -1.62 2.04
C SER A 253 8.53 -1.37 1.12
N ALA A 254 8.45 -1.78 -0.15
CA ALA A 254 9.50 -1.51 -1.14
C ALA A 254 9.63 -0.02 -1.51
N TRP A 255 8.51 0.72 -1.59
CA TRP A 255 8.54 2.16 -1.87
C TRP A 255 9.09 3.00 -0.70
N LEU A 256 8.85 2.57 0.54
CA LEU A 256 9.35 3.21 1.76
C LEU A 256 10.84 3.00 1.99
N ASN A 257 11.45 1.96 1.41
CA ASN A 257 12.89 1.79 1.42
C ASN A 257 13.55 2.99 0.70
N HIS A 258 14.37 3.76 1.42
CA HIS A 258 15.06 4.93 0.90
C HIS A 258 16.36 4.61 0.15
N ASN A 259 16.83 3.36 0.18
CA ASN A 259 18.08 2.95 -0.44
C ASN A 259 18.03 3.25 -1.96
N PRO A 260 18.96 4.05 -2.51
CA PRO A 260 19.01 4.33 -3.94
C PRO A 260 19.43 3.12 -4.77
N ASP A 261 20.20 2.19 -4.19
CA ASP A 261 20.74 1.00 -4.85
C ASP A 261 19.79 -0.21 -4.74
N LYS A 262 18.56 0.01 -4.25
CA LYS A 262 17.58 -1.06 -4.07
C LYS A 262 17.18 -1.67 -5.40
N LEU A 263 17.06 -2.99 -5.40
CA LEU A 263 16.48 -3.77 -6.47
C LEU A 263 15.11 -4.25 -5.99
N ILE A 264 14.08 -3.92 -6.75
CA ILE A 264 12.70 -4.32 -6.44
C ILE A 264 12.21 -5.19 -7.59
N ILE A 265 12.00 -6.47 -7.31
CA ILE A 265 11.49 -7.46 -8.26
C ILE A 265 10.01 -7.69 -7.94
N TYR A 266 9.15 -7.62 -8.96
CA TYR A 266 7.70 -7.76 -8.83
C TYR A 266 7.13 -8.72 -9.88
N PRO A 267 5.98 -9.38 -9.62
CA PRO A 267 5.38 -10.29 -10.59
C PRO A 267 4.81 -9.51 -11.78
N LYS A 268 5.20 -9.87 -13.00
CA LYS A 268 4.73 -9.20 -14.23
C LYS A 268 3.21 -9.22 -14.36
N ASN A 269 2.57 -10.33 -13.96
CA ASN A 269 1.13 -10.48 -13.96
C ASN A 269 0.58 -10.14 -12.57
N TRP A 270 0.09 -8.91 -12.41
CA TRP A 270 -0.43 -8.44 -11.13
C TRP A 270 -1.86 -8.95 -10.84
N PHE A 271 -2.67 -9.11 -11.89
CA PHE A 271 -4.04 -9.63 -11.81
C PHE A 271 -4.19 -10.85 -12.72
N ARG A 272 -5.06 -11.79 -12.32
CA ARG A 272 -5.35 -13.01 -13.08
C ARG A 272 -6.47 -12.79 -14.11
N ASN A 273 -7.60 -12.23 -13.67
CA ASN A 273 -8.80 -12.06 -14.51
C ASN A 273 -9.37 -10.65 -14.39
N GLN A 274 -8.59 -9.63 -14.74
CA GLN A 274 -9.02 -8.21 -14.79
C GLN A 274 -8.36 -7.50 -15.98
N PRO A 275 -8.78 -7.76 -17.22
CA PRO A 275 -8.15 -7.17 -18.41
C PRO A 275 -8.31 -5.64 -18.48
N ASP A 276 -9.37 -5.10 -17.89
CA ASP A 276 -9.65 -3.65 -17.89
C ASP A 276 -8.78 -2.87 -16.88
N TRP A 277 -8.10 -3.57 -15.97
CA TRP A 277 -7.24 -2.95 -14.95
C TRP A 277 -5.82 -2.77 -15.51
N ASN A 278 -5.63 -1.65 -16.19
CA ASN A 278 -4.33 -1.27 -16.76
C ASN A 278 -3.32 -0.89 -15.66
N THR A 279 -2.29 -1.71 -15.47
CA THR A 279 -1.24 -1.53 -14.44
C THR A 279 -0.05 -0.67 -14.88
N LYS A 280 -0.13 0.03 -16.02
CA LYS A 280 1.00 0.81 -16.58
C LYS A 280 1.63 1.82 -15.61
N ASP A 281 0.84 2.37 -14.68
CA ASP A 281 1.28 3.38 -13.71
C ASP A 281 1.37 2.84 -12.27
N LEU A 282 1.25 1.52 -12.09
CA LEU A 282 1.25 0.89 -10.77
C LEU A 282 2.65 0.92 -10.13
N HIS A 283 3.68 0.60 -10.90
CA HIS A 283 5.05 0.49 -10.40
C HIS A 283 5.89 1.72 -10.77
N PRO A 284 6.65 2.30 -9.83
CA PRO A 284 7.64 3.31 -10.13
C PRO A 284 8.65 2.84 -11.19
N SER A 285 9.19 3.79 -11.94
CA SER A 285 10.27 3.51 -12.88
C SER A 285 11.49 2.92 -12.16
N GLY A 286 12.06 1.86 -12.73
CA GLY A 286 13.25 1.19 -12.18
C GLY A 286 12.95 -0.10 -11.41
N TRP A 287 11.68 -0.41 -11.13
CA TRP A 287 11.31 -1.73 -10.60
C TRP A 287 11.37 -2.76 -11.73
N LEU A 288 11.79 -3.98 -11.40
CA LEU A 288 12.04 -5.05 -12.36
C LEU A 288 10.89 -6.07 -12.40
N PRO A 289 10.16 -6.22 -13.52
CA PRO A 289 9.19 -7.29 -13.68
C PRO A 289 9.85 -8.65 -13.85
N CYS A 290 9.25 -9.70 -13.27
CA CYS A 290 9.69 -11.09 -13.35
C CYS A 290 8.51 -12.09 -13.52
#